data_AF-A0AAW9J5P8-F1
#
_entry.id   AF-A0AAW9J5P8-F1
#
_cell.length_a   1.000
_cell.length_b   1.000
_cell.length_c   1.000
_cell.angle_alpha   90.00
_cell.angle_beta   90.00
_cell.angle_gamma   90.00
#
_symmetry.space_group_name_H-M   'P 1'
#
loop_
_entity.id
_entity.type
_entity.pdbx_description
1 polymer ?
#
loop_
_entity_poly.entity_id
_entity_poly.type
_entity_poly.pdbx_seq_one_letter_code
_entity_poly.pdbx_strand_id
1 'polypeptide(L)'
;MKLDITLPETDLRARNHLRYIIFCHKFHNVSIVDLCNKSQLHYQQFKRAIKGESSYRSQTSVGQRLVASLPWDVTEEMIQESLQLLDDIAEKLKQFDKIQESEKLQGGDSHE
;
A
#
# COMPACT_ATOMS: atom_id res chain seq x y z
N MET A 1 -12.30 -7.63 -0.26
CA MET A 1 -12.17 -6.16 -0.12
C MET A 1 -11.15 -5.70 -1.15
N LYS A 2 -11.50 -4.74 -2.03
CA LYS A 2 -10.50 -4.11 -2.91
C LYS A 2 -9.64 -3.22 -2.04
N LEU A 3 -8.36 -3.55 -1.94
CA LEU A 3 -7.44 -2.90 -1.03
C LEU A 3 -6.63 -1.86 -1.82
N ASP A 4 -6.79 -0.60 -1.45
CA ASP A 4 -6.04 0.52 -2.02
C ASP A 4 -4.66 0.61 -1.35
N ILE A 5 -3.59 0.54 -2.13
CA ILE A 5 -2.21 0.59 -1.63
C ILE A 5 -1.73 2.01 -1.34
N THR A 6 -2.46 3.04 -1.78
CA THR A 6 -2.12 4.45 -1.54
C THR A 6 -2.61 4.95 -0.18
N LEU A 7 -3.61 4.27 0.40
CA LEU A 7 -4.19 4.55 1.72
C LEU A 7 -4.51 6.04 1.94
N PRO A 8 -5.36 6.65 1.09
CA PRO A 8 -5.60 8.10 1.10
C PRO A 8 -6.16 8.60 2.45
N GLU A 9 -7.00 7.79 3.09
CA GLU A 9 -7.68 8.10 4.36
C GLU A 9 -6.79 7.89 5.60
N THR A 10 -5.63 7.25 5.44
CA THR A 10 -4.71 6.97 6.56
C THR A 10 -3.85 8.20 6.87
N ASP A 11 -3.59 8.46 8.15
CA ASP A 11 -2.72 9.55 8.58
C ASP A 11 -1.32 9.40 7.98
N LEU A 12 -0.78 10.48 7.42
CA LEU A 12 0.53 10.51 6.74
C LEU A 12 1.66 9.91 7.58
N ARG A 13 1.62 10.10 8.90
CA ARG A 13 2.67 9.62 9.82
C ARG A 13 2.63 8.12 10.05
N ALA A 14 1.48 7.48 9.87
CA ALA A 14 1.29 6.04 10.02
C ALA A 14 1.23 5.30 8.68
N ARG A 15 1.06 6.06 7.59
CA ARG A 15 0.77 5.54 6.25
C ARG A 15 1.84 4.59 5.75
N ASN A 16 3.12 4.93 5.90
CA ASN A 16 4.20 4.15 5.30
C ASN A 16 4.28 2.73 5.86
N HIS A 17 4.27 2.54 7.18
CA HIS A 17 4.24 1.20 7.77
C HIS A 17 3.03 0.39 7.30
N LEU A 18 1.85 1.00 7.23
CA LEU A 18 0.64 0.32 6.79
C LEU A 18 0.67 -0.05 5.30
N ARG A 19 1.15 0.85 4.43
CA ARG A 19 1.38 0.58 3.00
C ARG A 19 2.40 -0.54 2.81
N TYR A 20 3.45 -0.56 3.63
CA TYR A 20 4.48 -1.59 3.56
C TYR A 20 3.93 -2.98 3.93
N ILE A 21 3.08 -3.09 4.96
CA ILE A 21 2.40 -4.36 5.27
C ILE A 21 1.55 -4.86 4.09
N ILE A 22 0.86 -3.94 3.42
CA ILE A 22 0.09 -4.26 2.21
C ILE A 22 1.00 -4.75 1.09
N PHE A 23 2.13 -4.08 0.89
CA PHE A 23 3.15 -4.50 -0.07
C PHE A 23 3.64 -5.92 0.23
N CYS A 24 4.05 -6.21 1.47
CA CYS A 24 4.47 -7.55 1.88
C CYS A 24 3.38 -8.60 1.64
N HIS A 25 2.12 -8.27 1.91
CA HIS A 25 1.01 -9.18 1.62
C HIS A 25 0.86 -9.46 0.12
N LYS A 26 1.00 -8.43 -0.72
CA LYS A 26 0.80 -8.52 -2.17
C LYS A 26 1.95 -9.19 -2.91
N PHE A 27 3.18 -8.92 -2.53
CA PHE A 27 4.36 -9.33 -3.29
C PHE A 27 5.17 -10.44 -2.62
N HIS A 28 5.01 -10.64 -1.31
CA HIS A 28 5.73 -11.67 -0.55
C HIS A 28 4.79 -12.73 0.07
N ASN A 29 3.51 -12.75 -0.34
CA ASN A 29 2.49 -13.69 0.15
C ASN A 29 2.37 -13.76 1.69
N VAL A 30 2.69 -12.67 2.40
CA VAL A 30 2.53 -12.60 3.86
C VAL A 30 1.05 -12.56 4.21
N SER A 31 0.58 -13.46 5.08
CA SER A 31 -0.79 -13.44 5.57
C SER A 31 -0.98 -12.32 6.61
N ILE A 32 -1.81 -11.32 6.29
CA ILE A 32 -2.14 -10.23 7.20
C ILE A 32 -2.83 -10.76 8.47
N VAL A 33 -3.66 -11.79 8.33
CA VAL A 33 -4.38 -12.40 9.46
C VAL A 33 -3.37 -13.03 10.42
N ASP A 34 -2.41 -13.79 9.90
CA ASP A 34 -1.38 -14.42 10.73
C ASP A 34 -0.46 -13.38 11.38
N LEU A 35 -0.14 -12.31 10.64
CA LEU A 35 0.65 -11.20 11.16
C LEU A 35 -0.08 -10.48 12.31
N CYS A 36 -1.39 -10.25 12.17
CA CYS A 36 -2.22 -9.69 13.23
C CYS A 36 -2.23 -10.61 14.46
N ASN A 37 -2.42 -11.92 14.27
CA ASN A 37 -2.43 -12.91 15.34
C ASN A 37 -1.09 -12.92 16.10
N LYS A 38 0.04 -12.99 15.38
CA LYS A 38 1.39 -12.91 15.95
C LYS A 38 1.61 -11.62 16.73
N SER A 39 1.10 -10.51 16.18
CA SER A 39 1.21 -9.20 16.79
C SER A 39 0.24 -8.99 17.95
N GLN A 40 -0.60 -9.96 18.33
CA GLN A 40 -1.70 -9.80 19.30
C GLN A 40 -2.62 -8.61 18.95
N LEU A 41 -2.98 -8.51 17.66
CA LEU A 41 -3.90 -7.53 17.12
C LEU A 41 -5.13 -8.23 16.56
N HIS A 42 -6.31 -7.67 16.79
CA HIS A 42 -7.51 -8.13 16.13
C HIS A 42 -7.51 -7.63 14.68
N TYR A 43 -7.88 -8.48 13.72
CA TYR A 43 -7.90 -8.11 12.29
C TYR A 43 -8.75 -6.86 11.98
N GLN A 44 -9.80 -6.61 12.78
CA GLN A 44 -10.61 -5.39 12.67
C GLN A 44 -9.82 -4.11 12.99
N GLN A 45 -8.79 -4.16 13.85
CA GLN A 45 -7.93 -3.01 14.13
C GLN A 45 -7.10 -2.66 12.90
N PHE A 46 -6.56 -3.65 12.20
CA PHE A 46 -5.88 -3.44 10.92
C PHE A 46 -6.84 -2.82 9.88
N LYS A 47 -8.04 -3.37 9.72
CA LYS A 47 -9.05 -2.82 8.80
C LYS A 47 -9.38 -1.35 9.09
N ARG A 48 -9.60 -1.00 10.36
CA ARG A 48 -9.87 0.38 10.76
C ARG A 48 -8.67 1.30 10.53
N ALA A 49 -7.45 0.78 10.74
CA ALA A 49 -6.23 1.54 10.52
C ALA A 49 -6.07 1.96 9.06
N ILE A 50 -6.20 1.02 8.11
CA ILE A 50 -6.03 1.29 6.67
C ILE A 50 -7.19 2.11 6.07
N LYS A 51 -8.33 2.18 6.75
CA LYS A 51 -9.47 3.01 6.34
C LYS A 51 -9.49 4.40 6.97
N GLY A 52 -8.51 4.75 7.81
CA GLY A 52 -8.54 6.02 8.55
C GLY A 52 -9.59 6.07 9.68
N GLU A 53 -10.28 4.97 9.97
CA GLU A 53 -11.37 4.89 10.97
C GLU A 53 -10.84 4.77 12.42
N SER A 54 -9.56 5.08 12.65
CA SER A 54 -8.91 5.02 13.96
C SER A 54 -7.96 6.20 14.14
N SER A 55 -7.64 6.54 15.38
CA SER A 55 -6.74 7.68 15.67
C SER A 55 -5.33 7.44 15.12
N TYR A 56 -4.59 8.52 14.84
CA TYR A 56 -3.20 8.40 14.36
C TYR A 56 -2.36 7.49 15.26
N ARG A 57 -2.49 7.61 16.60
CA ARG A 57 -1.75 6.78 17.57
C ARG A 57 -2.06 5.31 17.39
N SER A 58 -3.33 4.97 17.16
CA SER A 58 -3.76 3.60 16.89
C SER A 58 -3.20 3.12 15.56
N GLN A 59 -3.26 3.94 14.50
CA GLN A 59 -2.72 3.60 13.18
C GLN A 59 -1.21 3.33 13.24
N THR A 60 -0.44 4.23 13.88
CA THR A 60 1.00 4.07 14.07
C THR A 60 1.32 2.81 14.87
N SER A 61 0.61 2.57 15.99
CA SER A 61 0.83 1.37 16.81
C SER A 61 0.56 0.08 16.04
N VAL A 62 -0.52 0.03 15.26
CA VAL A 62 -0.84 -1.13 14.41
C VAL A 62 0.24 -1.33 13.36
N GLY A 63 0.61 -0.29 12.62
CA GLY A 63 1.65 -0.38 11.58
C GLY A 63 2.99 -0.87 12.13
N GLN A 64 3.47 -0.26 13.21
CA GLN A 64 4.76 -0.63 13.82
C GLN A 64 4.78 -2.07 14.35
N ARG A 65 3.71 -2.51 15.05
CA ARG A 65 3.63 -3.88 15.58
C ARG A 65 3.61 -4.92 14.47
N LEU A 66 2.89 -4.65 13.39
CA LEU A 66 2.84 -5.54 12.23
C LEU A 66 4.20 -5.60 11.55
N VAL A 67 4.89 -4.46 11.36
CA VAL A 67 6.23 -4.43 10.77
C VAL A 67 7.22 -5.22 11.61
N ALA A 68 7.21 -5.01 12.93
CA ALA A 68 8.06 -5.75 13.87
C ALA A 68 7.77 -7.25 13.94
N SER A 69 6.61 -7.69 13.43
CA SER A 69 6.21 -9.11 13.41
C SER A 69 6.46 -9.80 12.08
N LEU A 70 7.05 -9.09 11.10
CA LEU A 70 7.46 -9.68 9.83
C LEU A 70 8.55 -10.74 10.04
N PRO A 71 8.67 -11.73 9.14
CA PRO A 71 9.61 -12.83 9.33
C PRO A 71 11.07 -12.46 9.01
N TRP A 72 11.35 -11.18 8.74
CA TRP A 72 12.67 -10.62 8.50
C TRP A 72 12.77 -9.27 9.21
N ASP A 73 14.01 -8.82 9.46
CA ASP A 73 14.27 -7.50 10.02
C ASP A 73 13.98 -6.41 8.99
N VAL A 74 13.28 -5.37 9.43
CA VAL A 74 12.85 -4.26 8.57
C VAL A 74 13.42 -2.96 9.11
N THR A 75 14.14 -2.24 8.25
CA THR A 75 14.58 -0.87 8.54
C THR A 75 13.64 0.15 7.91
N GLU A 76 13.67 1.39 8.42
CA GLU A 76 12.90 2.49 7.80
C GLU A 76 13.35 2.77 6.35
N GLU A 77 14.63 2.60 6.04
CA GLU A 77 15.16 2.74 4.68
C GLU A 77 14.52 1.74 3.72
N MET A 78 14.43 0.47 4.12
CA MET A 78 13.77 -0.58 3.32
C MET A 78 12.29 -0.25 3.06
N ILE A 79 11.59 0.30 4.07
CA ILE A 79 10.20 0.73 3.93
C ILE A 79 10.12 1.84 2.88
N GLN A 80 10.94 2.89 3.01
CA GLN A 80 10.91 4.03 2.09
C GLN A 80 11.25 3.62 0.66
N GLU A 81 12.32 2.84 0.45
CA GLU A 81 12.73 2.38 -0.88
C GLU A 81 11.65 1.51 -1.54
N SER A 82 11.05 0.59 -0.78
CA SER A 82 9.98 -0.28 -1.30
C SER A 82 8.75 0.52 -1.71
N LEU A 83 8.38 1.54 -0.93
CA LEU A 83 7.25 2.39 -1.25
C LEU A 83 7.53 3.36 -2.40
N GLN A 84 8.75 3.90 -2.48
CA GLN A 84 9.17 4.73 -3.61
C GLN A 84 9.10 3.94 -4.91
N LEU A 85 9.57 2.69 -4.91
CA LEU A 85 9.46 1.81 -6.08
C LEU A 85 8.01 1.62 -6.53
N LEU A 86 7.08 1.43 -5.58
CA LEU A 86 5.65 1.33 -5.90
C LEU A 86 5.09 2.62 -6.50
N ASP A 87 5.47 3.77 -5.94
CA ASP A 87 5.01 5.07 -6.39
C ASP A 87 5.57 5.39 -7.80
N ASP A 88 6.82 5.05 -8.06
CA ASP A 88 7.46 5.20 -9.37
C ASP A 88 6.81 4.29 -10.43
N ILE A 89 6.53 3.03 -10.09
CA ILE A 89 5.79 2.11 -10.97
C ILE A 89 4.40 2.67 -11.26
N ALA A 90 3.67 3.13 -10.24
CA ALA A 90 2.34 3.68 -10.41
C ALA A 90 2.34 4.93 -11.30
N GLU A 91 3.34 5.80 -11.16
CA GLU A 91 3.49 6.97 -12.01
C GLU A 91 3.82 6.60 -13.45
N LYS A 92 4.71 5.62 -13.67
CA LYS A 92 4.99 5.11 -15.02
C LYS A 92 3.78 4.49 -15.69
N LEU A 93 2.97 3.72 -14.96
CA LEU A 93 1.73 3.16 -15.51
C LEU A 93 0.74 4.25 -15.93
N LYS A 94 0.56 5.31 -15.12
CA LYS A 94 -0.27 6.46 -15.51
C LYS A 94 0.24 7.16 -16.78
N GLN A 95 1.56 7.25 -16.95
CA GLN A 95 2.16 7.82 -18.16
C GLN A 95 1.85 6.95 -19.38
N PHE A 96 1.93 5.61 -19.25
CA PHE A 96 1.55 4.69 -20.32
C PHE A 96 0.07 4.79 -20.69
N ASP A 97 -0.83 4.89 -19.70
CA ASP A 97 -2.27 5.05 -19.96
C ASP A 97 -2.57 6.33 -20.75
N LYS A 98 -1.92 7.45 -20.39
CA LYS A 98 -2.05 8.73 -21.12
C LYS A 98 -1.54 8.64 -22.55
N ILE A 99 -0.43 7.93 -22.78
CA ILE A 99 0.10 7.70 -24.13
C ILE A 99 -0.91 6.90 -24.95
N GLN A 100 -1.43 5.80 -24.42
CA GLN A 100 -2.44 4.98 -25.10
C GLN A 100 -3.74 5.75 -25.40
N GLU A 101 -4.21 6.61 -24.49
CA GLU A 101 -5.37 7.47 -24.73
C GLU A 101 -5.08 8.47 -25.85
N SER A 102 -3.88 9.08 -25.87
CA SER A 102 -3.47 10.01 -26.93
C SER A 102 -3.33 9.33 -28.29
N GLU A 103 -2.82 8.10 -28.35
CA GLU A 103 -2.70 7.30 -29.58
C GLU A 103 -4.07 6.82 -30.08
N LYS A 104 -4.99 6.44 -29.18
CA LYS A 104 -6.38 6.10 -29.53
C LYS A 104 -7.15 7.32 -30.06
N LEU A 105 -6.87 8.52 -29.55
CA LEU A 105 -7.43 9.77 -30.07
C LEU A 105 -6.85 10.16 -31.43
N GLN A 106 -5.63 9.72 -31.78
CA GLN A 106 -5.01 9.97 -33.09
C GLN A 106 -5.39 8.94 -34.17
N GLY A 107 -5.92 7.76 -33.80
CA GLY A 107 -6.37 6.72 -34.74
C GLY A 107 -7.82 6.88 -35.26
N GLY A 108 -8.43 8.05 -35.05
CA GLY A 108 -9.85 8.30 -35.31
C GLY A 108 -10.21 8.98 -36.63
N ASP A 109 -9.25 9.25 -37.52
CA ASP A 109 -9.52 9.86 -38.84
C ASP A 109 -8.64 9.22 -39.91
N SER A 110 -8.99 8.01 -40.35
CA SER A 110 -8.65 7.52 -41.69
C SER A 110 -9.27 6.15 -41.92
N HIS A 111 -10.58 6.10 -42.19
CA HIS A 111 -11.14 5.18 -43.16
C HIS A 111 -12.47 5.76 -43.68
N GLU A 112 -12.35 6.31 -44.89
CA GLU A 112 -13.34 6.47 -45.98
C GLU A 112 -14.76 6.99 -45.68
#